data_AF-A0A0A8UQC2-F1
#
_entry.id   AF-A0A0A8UQC2-F1
#
_cell.length_a   1.000
_cell.length_b   1.000
_cell.length_c   1.000
_cell.angle_alpha   90.00
_cell.angle_beta   90.00
_cell.angle_gamma   90.00
#
_symmetry.space_group_name_H-M   'P 1'
#
loop_
_entity.id
_entity.type
_entity.pdbx_description
1 polymer ?
#
loop_
_entity_poly.entity_id
_entity_poly.type
_entity_poly.pdbx_seq_one_letter_code
_entity_poly.pdbx_strand_id
1 'polypeptide(L)'
;MNQSANIARLLHEGLAQLGIETNAASLLQYLYLLDKWNRSYNLTAIRDLDTMVTRHLLDSLAITPWIHGTRILDVGTGAGLPGIPLAIYNPQLKIVLLDSNGKKTRFLQEVKRVLALDNVDVVQSRVENYHPQQGFDTVTSRAFSDLAQMIKWTSHLIGKQGIWLAMKGRYPETELASINQPYQVDSYSVPGLDGERCCVIIKNAT
;
A
#
# COMPACT_ATOMS: atom_id res chain seq x y z
N MET A 1 27.26 8.09 -14.72
CA MET A 1 26.30 6.98 -14.79
C MET A 1 24.93 7.54 -15.11
N ASN A 2 24.15 6.87 -15.97
CA ASN A 2 22.79 7.30 -16.32
C ASN A 2 21.87 7.18 -15.09
N GLN A 3 21.05 8.20 -14.80
CA GLN A 3 20.14 8.25 -13.64
C GLN A 3 19.24 7.01 -13.57
N SER A 4 18.73 6.52 -14.70
CA SER A 4 17.92 5.30 -14.75
C SER A 4 18.65 4.05 -14.26
N ALA A 5 19.95 3.92 -14.55
CA ALA A 5 20.76 2.80 -14.10
C ALA A 5 20.99 2.84 -12.57
N ASN A 6 21.10 4.04 -11.99
CA ASN A 6 21.22 4.20 -10.55
C ASN A 6 19.93 3.82 -9.82
N ILE A 7 18.77 4.26 -10.31
CA ILE A 7 17.46 3.92 -9.74
C ILE A 7 17.21 2.42 -9.77
N ALA A 8 17.50 1.77 -10.91
CA ALA A 8 17.35 0.32 -11.02
C ALA A 8 18.23 -0.41 -10.01
N ARG A 9 19.51 -0.01 -9.89
CA ARG A 9 20.43 -0.58 -8.90
C ARG A 9 19.91 -0.42 -7.47
N LEU A 10 19.48 0.79 -7.10
CA LEU A 10 18.92 1.07 -5.77
C LEU A 10 17.71 0.18 -5.46
N LEU A 11 16.79 0.01 -6.42
CA LEU A 11 15.65 -0.87 -6.24
C LEU A 11 16.08 -2.33 -6.05
N HIS A 12 16.98 -2.84 -6.90
CA HIS A 12 17.47 -4.22 -6.80
C HIS A 12 18.16 -4.50 -5.46
N GLU A 13 19.04 -3.59 -5.01
CA GLU A 13 19.70 -3.72 -3.71
C GLU A 13 18.70 -3.71 -2.56
N GLY A 14 17.68 -2.84 -2.62
CA GLY A 14 16.63 -2.79 -1.61
C GLY A 14 15.75 -4.05 -1.58
N LEU A 15 15.36 -4.57 -2.75
CA LEU A 15 14.61 -5.82 -2.85
C LEU A 15 15.39 -7.00 -2.29
N ALA A 16 16.70 -7.09 -2.60
CA ALA A 16 17.57 -8.13 -2.06
C ALA A 16 17.70 -8.06 -0.54
N GLN A 17 17.84 -6.86 0.04
CA GLN A 17 17.88 -6.67 1.49
C GLN A 17 16.56 -7.05 2.19
N LEU A 18 15.42 -6.85 1.51
CA LEU A 18 14.11 -7.30 2.01
C LEU A 18 13.87 -8.81 1.79
N GLY A 19 14.72 -9.50 1.03
CA GLY A 19 14.49 -10.90 0.64
C GLY A 19 13.29 -11.07 -0.30
N ILE A 20 13.00 -10.06 -1.12
CA ILE A 20 11.82 -10.03 -2.00
C ILE A 20 12.22 -10.28 -3.45
N GLU A 21 11.67 -11.34 -4.02
CA GLU A 21 11.73 -11.63 -5.45
C GLU A 21 10.45 -11.17 -6.14
N THR A 22 10.58 -10.30 -7.14
CA THR A 22 9.45 -9.71 -7.87
C THR A 22 9.88 -9.14 -9.22
N ASN A 23 8.92 -8.73 -10.05
CA ASN A 23 9.16 -8.04 -11.30
C ASN A 23 9.60 -6.58 -11.06
N ALA A 24 10.91 -6.40 -10.85
CA ALA A 24 11.53 -5.09 -10.68
C ALA A 24 11.30 -4.15 -11.87
N ALA A 25 11.19 -4.68 -13.10
CA ALA A 25 10.93 -3.86 -14.29
C ALA A 25 9.53 -3.21 -14.22
N SER A 26 8.50 -3.95 -13.80
CA SER A 26 7.15 -3.40 -13.58
C SER A 26 7.12 -2.36 -12.45
N LEU A 27 7.89 -2.58 -11.38
CA LEU A 27 8.02 -1.59 -10.30
C LEU A 27 8.69 -0.29 -10.78
N LEU A 28 9.73 -0.38 -11.61
CA LEU A 28 10.37 0.79 -12.23
C LEU A 28 9.43 1.50 -13.19
N GLN A 29 8.69 0.76 -14.02
CA GLN A 29 7.73 1.34 -14.94
C GLN A 29 6.60 2.08 -14.18
N TYR A 30 6.10 1.50 -13.08
CA TYR A 30 5.19 2.17 -12.15
C TYR A 30 5.79 3.45 -11.58
N LEU A 31 7.03 3.39 -11.09
CA LEU A 31 7.75 4.54 -10.51
C LEU A 31 7.86 5.71 -11.49
N TYR A 32 8.25 5.44 -12.74
CA TYR A 32 8.38 6.49 -13.76
C TYR A 32 7.02 7.06 -14.19
N LEU A 33 5.98 6.21 -14.23
CA LEU A 33 4.62 6.68 -14.49
C LEU A 33 4.13 7.57 -13.34
N LEU A 34 4.42 7.21 -12.10
CA LEU A 34 4.13 8.00 -10.91
C LEU A 34 4.85 9.36 -10.97
N ASP A 35 6.16 9.40 -11.21
CA ASP A 35 6.90 10.66 -11.32
C ASP A 35 6.31 11.58 -12.41
N LYS A 36 6.05 11.01 -13.58
CA LYS A 36 5.45 11.75 -14.71
C LYS A 36 4.11 12.37 -14.33
N TRP A 37 3.20 11.61 -13.74
CA TRP A 37 1.89 12.12 -13.35
C TRP A 37 1.95 13.05 -12.15
N ASN A 38 2.88 12.83 -11.22
CA ASN A 38 3.01 13.64 -10.02
C ASN A 38 3.29 15.11 -10.35
N ARG A 39 4.03 15.38 -11.42
CA ARG A 39 4.33 16.74 -11.94
C ARG A 39 3.07 17.55 -12.28
N SER A 40 1.99 16.90 -12.70
CA SER A 40 0.75 17.57 -13.10
C SER A 40 -0.37 17.46 -12.07
N TYR A 41 -0.36 16.41 -11.24
CA TYR A 41 -1.52 16.06 -10.41
C TYR A 41 -1.25 16.03 -8.90
N ASN A 42 0.00 16.25 -8.45
CA ASN A 42 0.38 16.23 -7.03
C ASN A 42 -0.15 14.98 -6.29
N LEU A 43 0.14 13.80 -6.86
CA LEU A 43 -0.27 12.49 -6.33
C LEU A 43 0.45 12.15 -5.02
N THR A 44 1.72 12.53 -4.88
CA THR A 44 2.53 12.36 -3.67
C THR A 44 3.39 13.60 -3.39
N ALA A 45 3.76 13.82 -2.14
CA ALA A 45 4.63 14.94 -1.75
C ALA A 45 6.10 14.73 -2.15
N ILE A 46 6.52 13.48 -2.34
CA ILE A 46 7.89 13.12 -2.72
C ILE A 46 8.04 13.27 -4.24
N ARG A 47 9.11 13.94 -4.68
CA ARG A 47 9.37 14.22 -6.11
C ARG A 47 10.71 13.65 -6.62
N ASP A 48 11.55 13.19 -5.71
CA ASP A 48 12.85 12.62 -6.03
C ASP A 48 12.74 11.10 -6.21
N LEU A 49 13.26 10.57 -7.32
CA LEU A 49 13.11 9.17 -7.69
C LEU A 49 13.82 8.23 -6.70
N ASP A 50 15.02 8.58 -6.24
CA ASP A 50 15.77 7.79 -5.25
C ASP A 50 14.93 7.64 -3.98
N THR A 51 14.37 8.76 -3.50
CA THR A 51 13.49 8.78 -2.33
C THR A 51 12.19 8.00 -2.55
N MET A 52 11.61 8.05 -3.76
CA MET A 52 10.41 7.28 -4.09
C MET A 52 10.67 5.77 -4.07
N VAL A 53 11.85 5.29 -4.49
CA VAL A 53 12.20 3.87 -4.40
C VAL A 53 12.05 3.39 -2.95
N THR A 54 12.72 4.07 -2.02
CA THR A 54 12.68 3.72 -0.60
C THR A 54 11.29 3.92 0.01
N ARG A 55 10.72 5.13 -0.07
CA ARG A 55 9.50 5.51 0.68
C ARG A 55 8.19 5.09 0.01
N HIS A 56 8.22 4.71 -1.25
CA HIS A 56 7.02 4.24 -1.95
C HIS A 56 7.13 2.78 -2.29
N LEU A 57 8.17 2.33 -2.98
CA LEU A 57 8.24 0.92 -3.41
C LEU A 57 8.63 0.01 -2.26
N LEU A 58 9.83 0.18 -1.69
CA LEU A 58 10.37 -0.71 -0.66
C LEU A 58 9.50 -0.69 0.60
N ASP A 59 9.07 0.48 1.06
CA ASP A 59 8.14 0.62 2.19
C ASP A 59 6.81 -0.11 1.93
N SER A 60 6.30 -0.16 0.68
CA SER A 60 5.08 -0.94 0.35
C SER A 60 5.29 -2.43 0.41
N LEU A 61 6.48 -2.89 0.05
CA LEU A 61 6.81 -4.30 -0.03
C LEU A 61 7.28 -4.86 1.32
N ALA A 62 7.78 -3.99 2.20
CA ALA A 62 8.20 -4.37 3.55
C ALA A 62 7.06 -4.97 4.37
N ILE A 63 5.79 -4.67 4.05
CA ILE A 63 4.63 -5.19 4.77
C ILE A 63 4.11 -6.55 4.27
N THR A 64 4.72 -7.11 3.23
CA THR A 64 4.31 -8.40 2.65
C THR A 64 4.24 -9.56 3.67
N PRO A 65 5.09 -9.66 4.72
CA PRO A 65 4.99 -10.73 5.71
C PRO A 65 3.68 -10.74 6.51
N TRP A 66 2.98 -9.60 6.59
CA TRP A 66 1.74 -9.46 7.36
C TRP A 66 0.48 -9.47 6.50
N ILE A 67 0.60 -9.61 5.18
CA ILE A 67 -0.57 -9.74 4.30
C ILE A 67 -1.25 -11.08 4.58
N HIS A 68 -2.54 -11.03 4.90
CA HIS A 68 -3.37 -12.20 5.17
C HIS A 68 -4.35 -12.46 4.03
N GLY A 69 -4.45 -13.72 3.63
CA GLY A 69 -5.33 -14.19 2.57
C GLY A 69 -4.95 -13.63 1.19
N THR A 70 -5.94 -13.55 0.30
CA THR A 70 -5.71 -13.22 -1.12
C THR A 70 -6.50 -12.01 -1.58
N ARG A 71 -7.59 -11.65 -0.91
CA ARG A 71 -8.44 -10.51 -1.28
C ARG A 71 -8.11 -9.31 -0.40
N ILE A 72 -7.45 -8.32 -0.98
CA ILE A 72 -6.88 -7.18 -0.26
C ILE A 72 -7.59 -5.90 -0.66
N LEU A 73 -7.88 -5.03 0.30
CA LEU A 73 -8.38 -3.68 0.06
C LEU A 73 -7.34 -2.66 0.51
N ASP A 74 -6.96 -1.76 -0.38
CA ASP A 74 -6.17 -0.56 -0.06
C ASP A 74 -7.11 0.66 -0.01
N VAL A 75 -7.38 1.15 1.20
CA VAL A 75 -8.34 2.25 1.44
C VAL A 75 -7.62 3.58 1.46
N GLY A 76 -8.12 4.54 0.69
CA GLY A 76 -7.44 5.82 0.51
C GLY A 76 -6.09 5.63 -0.19
N THR A 77 -6.06 4.66 -1.12
CA THR A 77 -4.85 4.16 -1.81
C THR A 77 -3.99 5.27 -2.43
N GLY A 78 -4.60 6.42 -2.75
CA GLY A 78 -3.88 7.57 -3.22
C GLY A 78 -3.20 7.30 -4.57
N ALA A 79 -1.87 7.30 -4.56
CA ALA A 79 -1.07 6.94 -5.71
C ALA A 79 -0.98 5.42 -5.95
N GLY A 80 -1.70 4.58 -5.21
CA GLY A 80 -1.60 3.13 -5.34
C GLY A 80 -0.66 2.51 -4.31
N LEU A 81 -0.54 3.12 -3.13
CA LEU A 81 0.45 2.74 -2.14
C LEU A 81 -0.24 2.31 -0.83
N PRO A 82 -0.10 1.04 -0.39
CA PRO A 82 0.82 0.01 -0.89
C PRO A 82 0.26 -0.88 -2.02
N GLY A 83 -0.97 -0.68 -2.48
CA GLY A 83 -1.68 -1.67 -3.28
C GLY A 83 -1.06 -2.04 -4.65
N ILE A 84 -0.52 -1.08 -5.42
CA ILE A 84 0.12 -1.38 -6.72
C ILE A 84 1.42 -2.18 -6.54
N PRO A 85 2.37 -1.78 -5.66
CA PRO A 85 3.52 -2.62 -5.37
C PRO A 85 3.16 -4.03 -4.92
N LEU A 86 2.14 -4.19 -4.06
CA LEU A 86 1.66 -5.51 -3.64
C LEU A 86 1.10 -6.34 -4.81
N ALA A 87 0.35 -5.71 -5.72
CA ALA A 87 -0.17 -6.37 -6.92
C ALA A 87 0.94 -6.88 -7.86
N ILE A 88 2.02 -6.10 -8.00
CA ILE A 88 3.20 -6.47 -8.80
C ILE A 88 4.02 -7.56 -8.10
N TYR A 89 4.12 -7.50 -6.76
CA TYR A 89 4.82 -8.49 -5.95
C TYR A 89 4.22 -9.88 -6.09
N ASN A 90 2.90 -9.99 -5.94
CA ASN A 90 2.23 -11.28 -5.98
C ASN A 90 0.97 -11.22 -6.87
N PRO A 91 1.05 -11.77 -8.11
CA PRO A 91 -0.08 -11.85 -9.03
C PRO A 91 -1.29 -12.65 -8.53
N GLN A 92 -1.13 -13.47 -7.48
CA GLN A 92 -2.23 -14.22 -6.87
C GLN A 92 -3.10 -13.36 -5.95
N LEU A 93 -2.60 -12.20 -5.50
CA LEU A 93 -3.39 -11.27 -4.69
C LEU A 93 -4.39 -10.54 -5.58
N LYS A 94 -5.65 -10.53 -5.17
CA LYS A 94 -6.71 -9.71 -5.75
C LYS A 94 -6.79 -8.39 -4.98
N ILE A 95 -6.22 -7.34 -5.54
CA ILE A 95 -6.12 -6.04 -4.89
C ILE A 95 -7.24 -5.11 -5.37
N VAL A 96 -8.03 -4.59 -4.43
CA VAL A 96 -8.96 -3.49 -4.69
C VAL A 96 -8.35 -2.19 -4.20
N LEU A 97 -8.22 -1.22 -5.10
CA LEU A 97 -7.68 0.11 -4.86
C LEU A 97 -8.84 1.11 -4.75
N LEU A 98 -9.13 1.56 -3.53
CA LEU A 98 -10.28 2.41 -3.23
C LEU A 98 -9.86 3.85 -2.92
N ASP A 99 -10.28 4.81 -3.74
CA ASP A 99 -10.10 6.25 -3.45
C ASP A 99 -11.33 7.04 -3.94
N SER A 100 -11.69 8.10 -3.22
CA SER A 100 -12.81 8.96 -3.62
C SER A 100 -12.40 10.02 -4.66
N ASN A 101 -11.09 10.27 -4.81
CA ASN A 101 -10.56 11.29 -5.69
C ASN A 101 -10.41 10.78 -7.13
N GLY A 102 -11.26 11.28 -8.03
CA GLY A 102 -11.26 10.89 -9.43
C GLY A 102 -9.95 11.13 -10.20
N LYS A 103 -9.12 12.10 -9.77
CA LYS A 103 -7.80 12.31 -10.41
C LYS A 103 -6.86 11.13 -10.10
N LYS A 104 -6.89 10.66 -8.85
CA LYS A 104 -6.06 9.55 -8.40
C LYS A 104 -6.52 8.22 -8.99
N THR A 105 -7.83 7.96 -9.01
CA THR A 105 -8.35 6.73 -9.64
C THR A 105 -8.08 6.70 -11.14
N ARG A 106 -8.12 7.83 -11.86
CA ARG A 106 -7.68 7.88 -13.27
C ARG A 106 -6.22 7.52 -13.45
N PHE A 107 -5.34 8.01 -12.58
CA PHE A 107 -3.93 7.59 -12.58
C PHE A 107 -3.81 6.07 -12.37
N LEU A 108 -4.53 5.51 -11.41
CA LEU A 108 -4.50 4.07 -11.13
C LEU A 108 -5.05 3.22 -12.29
N GLN A 109 -6.07 3.70 -12.99
CA GLN A 109 -6.56 3.05 -14.22
C GLN A 109 -5.48 3.05 -15.31
N GLU A 110 -4.72 4.14 -15.46
CA GLU A 110 -3.59 4.19 -16.39
C GLU A 110 -2.47 3.24 -15.97
N VAL A 111 -2.14 3.17 -14.67
CA VAL A 111 -1.16 2.21 -14.14
C VAL A 111 -1.59 0.77 -14.45
N LYS A 112 -2.84 0.41 -14.12
CA LYS A 112 -3.43 -0.91 -14.41
C LYS A 112 -3.29 -1.27 -15.90
N ARG A 113 -3.63 -0.33 -16.79
CA ARG A 113 -3.57 -0.51 -18.24
C ARG A 113 -2.14 -0.68 -18.76
N VAL A 114 -1.22 0.18 -18.34
CA VAL A 114 0.18 0.21 -18.83
C VAL A 114 0.96 -1.01 -18.35
N LEU A 115 0.70 -1.48 -17.13
CA LEU A 115 1.38 -2.62 -16.53
C LEU A 115 0.66 -3.96 -16.74
N ALA A 116 -0.50 -3.94 -17.42
CA ALA A 116 -1.36 -5.10 -17.64
C ALA A 116 -1.68 -5.86 -16.33
N LEU A 117 -2.08 -5.14 -15.29
CA LEU A 117 -2.41 -5.72 -13.98
C LEU A 117 -3.84 -6.25 -13.96
N ASP A 118 -3.99 -7.55 -14.26
CA ASP A 118 -5.30 -8.22 -14.26
C ASP A 118 -5.84 -8.47 -12.84
N ASN A 119 -4.96 -8.43 -11.83
CA ASN A 119 -5.27 -8.69 -10.42
C ASN A 119 -5.60 -7.44 -9.60
N VAL A 120 -5.82 -6.30 -10.27
CA VAL A 120 -6.13 -5.01 -9.65
C VAL A 120 -7.51 -4.50 -10.07
N ASP A 121 -8.34 -4.11 -9.12
CA ASP A 121 -9.59 -3.39 -9.37
C ASP A 121 -9.54 -1.99 -8.78
N VAL A 122 -9.75 -0.96 -9.61
CA VAL A 122 -9.75 0.44 -9.16
C VAL A 122 -11.17 0.92 -8.98
N VAL A 123 -11.51 1.33 -7.75
CA VAL A 123 -12.85 1.78 -7.36
C VAL A 123 -12.82 3.25 -6.97
N GLN A 124 -13.56 4.08 -7.70
CA GLN A 124 -13.78 5.48 -7.33
C GLN A 124 -15.01 5.61 -6.43
N SER A 125 -14.83 5.54 -5.12
CA SER A 125 -15.91 5.69 -4.14
C SER A 125 -15.40 6.20 -2.81
N ARG A 126 -16.31 6.78 -2.02
CA ARG A 126 -16.13 6.91 -0.57
C ARG A 126 -16.24 5.53 0.07
N VAL A 127 -15.54 5.32 1.19
CA VAL A 127 -15.45 4.02 1.86
C VAL A 127 -16.82 3.55 2.36
N GLU A 128 -17.61 4.49 2.85
CA GLU A 128 -18.96 4.30 3.38
C GLU A 128 -19.97 3.87 2.29
N ASN A 129 -19.68 4.19 1.01
CA ASN A 129 -20.57 3.86 -0.11
C ASN A 129 -20.19 2.56 -0.81
N TYR A 130 -19.00 2.03 -0.55
CA TYR A 130 -18.52 0.80 -1.17
C TYR A 130 -19.04 -0.42 -0.40
N HIS A 131 -19.81 -1.27 -1.07
CA HIS A 131 -20.44 -2.46 -0.48
C HIS A 131 -20.22 -3.67 -1.40
N PRO A 132 -19.04 -4.31 -1.36
CA PRO A 132 -18.80 -5.53 -2.11
C PRO A 132 -19.60 -6.70 -1.50
N GLN A 133 -19.91 -7.71 -2.31
CA GLN A 133 -20.62 -8.91 -1.84
C GLN A 133 -19.78 -9.75 -0.85
N GLN A 134 -18.45 -9.73 -1.03
CA GLN A 134 -17.51 -10.46 -0.19
C GLN A 134 -16.56 -9.48 0.50
N GLY A 135 -16.38 -9.67 1.81
CA GLY A 135 -15.40 -8.94 2.61
C GLY A 135 -13.95 -9.28 2.24
N PHE A 136 -13.02 -8.50 2.78
CA PHE A 136 -11.59 -8.60 2.50
C PHE A 136 -10.84 -9.39 3.57
N ASP A 137 -9.82 -10.13 3.14
CA ASP A 137 -8.92 -10.85 4.05
C ASP A 137 -7.94 -9.89 4.72
N THR A 138 -7.54 -8.84 4.02
CA THR A 138 -6.75 -7.72 4.57
C THR A 138 -7.31 -6.40 4.10
N VAL A 139 -7.55 -5.48 5.03
CA VAL A 139 -7.80 -4.06 4.75
C VAL A 139 -6.58 -3.27 5.19
N THR A 140 -5.87 -2.65 4.24
CA THR A 140 -4.68 -1.85 4.50
C THR A 140 -4.88 -0.39 4.15
N SER A 141 -4.10 0.48 4.81
CA SER A 141 -4.02 1.90 4.46
C SER A 141 -2.75 2.53 5.01
N ARG A 142 -2.26 3.53 4.28
CA ARG A 142 -1.28 4.52 4.75
C ARG A 142 -1.90 5.85 5.15
N ALA A 143 -3.14 6.08 4.74
CA ALA A 143 -3.79 7.39 4.81
C ALA A 143 -4.49 7.65 6.14
N PHE A 144 -4.74 6.61 6.95
CA PHE A 144 -5.38 6.79 8.25
C PHE A 144 -4.40 7.25 9.32
N SER A 145 -4.66 8.44 9.85
CA SER A 145 -3.99 8.97 11.02
C SER A 145 -4.46 8.33 12.33
N ASP A 146 -5.61 7.65 12.33
CA ASP A 146 -6.26 7.09 13.52
C ASP A 146 -6.77 5.66 13.28
N LEU A 147 -6.35 4.70 14.12
CA LEU A 147 -6.72 3.29 14.03
C LEU A 147 -8.21 3.03 14.31
N ALA A 148 -8.80 3.70 15.31
CA ALA A 148 -10.21 3.51 15.64
C ALA A 148 -11.11 3.97 14.49
N GLN A 149 -10.72 5.06 13.81
CA GLN A 149 -11.40 5.57 12.65
C GLN A 149 -11.28 4.63 11.44
N MET A 150 -10.10 4.05 11.21
CA MET A 150 -9.90 3.03 10.19
C MET A 150 -10.85 1.85 10.40
N ILE A 151 -10.90 1.29 11.61
CA ILE A 151 -11.78 0.17 11.96
C ILE A 151 -13.24 0.57 11.76
N LYS A 152 -13.66 1.71 12.31
CA LYS A 152 -15.06 2.19 12.23
C LYS A 152 -15.54 2.32 10.78
N TRP A 153 -14.71 2.86 9.89
CA TRP A 153 -15.09 3.10 8.49
C TRP A 153 -14.95 1.89 7.58
N THR A 154 -14.29 0.82 8.03
CA THR A 154 -14.03 -0.35 7.17
C THR A 154 -14.54 -1.66 7.78
N SER A 155 -15.24 -1.60 8.92
CA SER A 155 -15.84 -2.76 9.58
C SER A 155 -16.86 -3.49 8.72
N HIS A 156 -17.57 -2.78 7.83
CA HIS A 156 -18.48 -3.40 6.85
C HIS A 156 -17.76 -4.03 5.65
N LEU A 157 -16.46 -3.81 5.51
CA LEU A 157 -15.63 -4.31 4.40
C LEU A 157 -14.77 -5.50 4.82
N ILE A 158 -14.42 -5.62 6.09
CA ILE A 158 -13.55 -6.69 6.56
C ILE A 158 -14.27 -8.05 6.53
N GLY A 159 -13.57 -9.11 6.13
CA GLY A 159 -14.04 -10.47 6.24
C GLY A 159 -14.09 -10.95 7.70
N LYS A 160 -14.82 -12.04 7.96
CA LYS A 160 -14.94 -12.61 9.32
C LYS A 160 -13.58 -12.94 9.95
N GLN A 161 -12.65 -13.46 9.16
CA GLN A 161 -11.29 -13.79 9.59
C GLN A 161 -10.26 -12.75 9.12
N GLY A 162 -10.72 -11.60 8.62
CA GLY A 162 -9.86 -10.60 8.05
C GLY A 162 -9.08 -9.82 9.11
N ILE A 163 -8.02 -9.15 8.67
CA ILE A 163 -7.22 -8.23 9.47
C ILE A 163 -7.23 -6.81 8.90
N TRP A 164 -7.11 -5.82 9.78
CA TRP A 164 -6.64 -4.49 9.40
C TRP A 164 -5.13 -4.42 9.51
N LEU A 165 -4.49 -3.82 8.52
CA LEU A 165 -3.04 -3.67 8.44
C LEU A 165 -2.67 -2.20 8.25
N ALA A 166 -2.27 -1.54 9.33
CA ALA A 166 -1.93 -0.12 9.33
C ALA A 166 -0.42 0.10 9.33
N MET A 167 0.08 0.87 8.37
CA MET A 167 1.48 1.27 8.28
C MET A 167 1.72 2.55 9.09
N LYS A 168 2.66 2.53 10.04
CA LYS A 168 2.94 3.67 10.92
C LYS A 168 4.44 3.99 10.96
N GLY A 169 4.76 5.29 11.01
CA GLY A 169 6.14 5.79 11.08
C GLY A 169 6.74 5.83 12.49
N ARG A 170 5.97 5.49 13.52
CA ARG A 170 6.38 5.37 14.92
C ARG A 170 5.34 4.52 15.66
N TYR A 171 5.70 4.00 16.82
CA TYR A 171 4.77 3.25 17.66
C TYR A 171 3.55 4.12 18.04
N PRO A 172 2.31 3.75 17.66
CA PRO A 172 1.14 4.63 17.78
C PRO A 172 0.41 4.44 19.12
N GLU A 173 1.08 4.69 20.25
CA GLU A 173 0.56 4.39 21.61
C GLU A 173 -0.85 4.95 21.87
N THR A 174 -1.09 6.22 21.53
CA THR A 174 -2.38 6.89 21.74
C THR A 174 -3.51 6.28 20.90
N GLU A 175 -3.20 5.83 19.69
CA GLU A 175 -4.19 5.22 18.79
C GLU A 175 -4.53 3.80 19.26
N LEU A 176 -3.54 3.05 19.75
CA LEU A 176 -3.72 1.70 20.28
C LEU A 176 -4.60 1.68 21.53
N ALA A 177 -4.47 2.70 22.39
CA ALA A 177 -5.36 2.87 23.56
C ALA A 177 -6.83 3.13 23.18
N SER A 178 -7.10 3.50 21.93
CA SER A 178 -8.44 3.85 21.44
C SER A 178 -9.16 2.69 20.72
N ILE A 179 -8.53 1.52 20.59
CA ILE A 179 -9.11 0.34 19.96
C ILE A 179 -9.31 -0.78 20.98
N ASN A 180 -10.36 -1.59 20.77
CA ASN A 180 -10.69 -2.73 21.64
C ASN A 180 -10.38 -4.09 20.98
N GLN A 181 -10.01 -4.07 19.70
CA GLN A 181 -9.70 -5.26 18.93
C GLN A 181 -8.33 -5.84 19.35
N PRO A 182 -8.14 -7.16 19.34
CA PRO A 182 -6.84 -7.77 19.51
C PRO A 182 -5.88 -7.26 18.43
N TYR A 183 -4.70 -6.80 18.83
CA TYR A 183 -3.69 -6.31 17.92
C TYR A 183 -2.30 -6.85 18.23
N GLN A 184 -1.44 -6.78 17.23
CA GLN A 184 0.01 -6.99 17.31
C GLN A 184 0.69 -5.80 16.62
N VAL A 185 1.84 -5.38 17.14
CA VAL A 185 2.65 -4.32 16.54
C VAL A 185 4.04 -4.87 16.28
N ASP A 186 4.40 -4.93 15.00
CA ASP A 186 5.70 -5.42 14.57
C ASP A 186 6.51 -4.29 13.95
N SER A 187 7.71 -4.06 14.46
CA SER A 187 8.65 -3.12 13.87
C SER A 187 9.31 -3.73 12.65
N TYR A 188 9.59 -2.88 11.65
CA TYR A 188 10.33 -3.29 10.45
C TYR A 188 11.29 -2.20 9.98
N SER A 189 12.27 -2.60 9.19
CA SER A 189 13.21 -1.68 8.54
C SER A 189 12.92 -1.61 7.05
N VAL A 190 13.23 -0.46 6.45
CA VAL A 190 13.14 -0.27 5.00
C VAL A 190 14.52 0.15 4.50
N PRO A 191 15.10 -0.56 3.51
CA PRO A 191 16.42 -0.22 3.00
C PRO A 191 16.52 1.24 2.52
N GLY A 192 17.51 1.96 3.03
CA GLY A 192 17.75 3.37 2.71
C GLY A 192 16.80 4.36 3.41
N LEU A 193 15.97 3.90 4.35
CA LEU A 193 15.10 4.77 5.13
C LEU A 193 15.68 5.02 6.53
N ASP A 194 16.01 6.28 6.79
CA ASP A 194 16.22 6.74 8.17
C ASP A 194 14.88 7.00 8.84
N GLY A 195 14.52 6.16 9.81
CA GLY A 195 13.34 6.33 10.65
C GLY A 195 12.67 5.02 11.03
N GLU A 196 11.91 5.07 12.12
CA GLU A 196 11.16 3.92 12.60
C GLU A 196 10.00 3.58 11.64
N ARG A 197 9.71 2.28 11.56
CA ARG A 197 8.47 1.78 10.96
C ARG A 197 7.92 0.68 11.83
N CYS A 198 6.60 0.69 11.98
CA CYS A 198 5.88 -0.44 12.52
C CYS A 198 4.61 -0.70 11.73
N CYS A 199 4.21 -1.96 11.75
CA CYS A 199 2.95 -2.41 11.19
C CYS A 199 2.04 -2.80 12.37
N VAL A 200 0.84 -2.22 12.41
CA VAL A 200 -0.18 -2.61 13.37
C VAL A 200 -1.13 -3.59 12.69
N ILE A 201 -1.12 -4.83 13.18
CA ILE A 201 -1.98 -5.93 12.72
C ILE A 201 -3.15 -6.04 13.69
N ILE A 202 -4.36 -5.73 13.24
CA ILE A 202 -5.55 -5.73 14.09
C ILE A 202 -6.49 -6.83 13.60
N LYS A 203 -6.82 -7.77 14.47
CA LYS A 203 -7.71 -8.88 14.13
C LYS A 203 -9.17 -8.45 14.18
N ASN A 204 -9.96 -8.88 13.22
CA ASN A 204 -11.40 -8.82 13.36
C ASN A 204 -11.85 -9.77 14.48
N ALA A 205 -12.53 -9.24 15.49
CA ALA A 205 -12.98 -9.98 16.67
C ALA A 205 -14.49 -10.27 16.64
N THR A 206 -15.12 -10.19 15.46
CA THR A 206 -16.56 -10.49 15.27
C THR A 206 -16.84 -11.94 14.95
#